data_AF-A0A969F573-F1
#
_entry.id   AF-A0A969F573-F1
#
_cell.length_a   1.000
_cell.length_b   1.000
_cell.length_c   1.000
_cell.angle_alpha   90.00
_cell.angle_beta   90.00
_cell.angle_gamma   90.00
#
_symmetry.space_group_name_H-M   'P 1'
#
loop_
_entity.id
_entity.type
_entity.pdbx_description
1 polymer ?
#
loop_
_entity_poly.entity_id
_entity_poly.type
_entity_poly.pdbx_seq_one_letter_code
_entity_poly.pdbx_strand_id
1 'polypeptide(L)'
;MLAEFNEVISDFGGVINRLNSQFGTDFTPFENSLDNRNKTFNLIEKMGREHFGKNNLTEYVVGRPSIDRNILKSTLKYRLEQISLKENIAKANDYLYRTCQSIIL
;
A
#
# COMPACT_ATOMS: atom_id res chain seq x y z
N MET A 1 4.55 3.50 20.44
CA MET A 1 3.79 3.04 19.25
C MET A 1 2.43 3.73 19.29
N LEU A 2 1.96 4.31 18.18
CA LEU A 2 0.74 5.16 18.17
C LEU A 2 -0.55 4.38 17.87
N ALA A 3 -0.46 3.34 17.05
CA ALA A 3 -1.56 2.42 16.73
C ALA A 3 -1.01 1.17 16.05
N GLU A 4 -1.73 0.07 16.16
CA GLU A 4 -1.51 -1.12 15.34
C GLU A 4 -2.05 -0.90 13.91
N PHE A 5 -1.47 -1.61 12.94
CA PHE A 5 -1.92 -1.51 11.53
C PHE A 5 -3.42 -1.81 11.38
N ASN A 6 -3.92 -2.84 12.09
CA ASN A 6 -5.32 -3.23 12.05
C ASN A 6 -6.25 -2.13 12.59
N GLU A 7 -5.83 -1.39 13.60
CA GLU A 7 -6.58 -0.24 14.10
C GLU A 7 -6.61 0.88 13.06
N VAL A 8 -5.48 1.18 12.43
CA VAL A 8 -5.38 2.23 11.41
C VAL A 8 -6.33 1.99 10.23
N ILE A 9 -6.45 0.74 9.77
CA ILE A 9 -7.30 0.42 8.61
C ILE A 9 -8.78 0.28 8.96
N SER A 10 -9.13 0.09 10.24
CA SER A 10 -10.53 -0.13 10.68
C SER A 10 -11.14 1.09 11.35
N ASP A 11 -10.38 1.81 12.18
CA ASP A 11 -10.80 2.99 12.94
C ASP A 11 -9.69 4.06 12.98
N PHE A 12 -9.41 4.66 11.82
CA PHE A 12 -8.44 5.75 11.73
C PHE A 12 -8.87 6.99 12.53
N GLY A 13 -10.17 7.24 12.67
CA GLY A 13 -10.71 8.34 13.48
C GLY A 13 -10.33 8.19 14.96
N GLY A 14 -10.46 6.98 15.53
CA GLY A 14 -10.01 6.66 16.88
C GLY A 14 -8.51 6.87 17.07
N VAL A 15 -7.69 6.50 16.07
CA VAL A 15 -6.25 6.76 16.09
C VAL A 15 -5.94 8.26 16.17
N ILE A 16 -6.62 9.07 15.34
CA ILE A 16 -6.47 10.54 15.36
C ILE A 16 -6.87 11.12 16.71
N ASN A 17 -7.97 10.66 17.30
CA ASN A 17 -8.41 11.12 18.62
C ASN A 17 -7.37 10.84 19.72
N ARG A 18 -6.74 9.66 19.71
CA ARG A 18 -5.66 9.34 20.67
C ARG A 18 -4.44 10.23 20.44
N LEU A 19 -4.08 10.48 19.19
CA LEU A 19 -2.96 11.36 18.85
C LEU A 19 -3.22 12.79 19.33
N ASN A 20 -4.43 13.33 19.09
CA ASN A 20 -4.86 14.62 19.62
C ASN A 20 -4.77 14.68 21.15
N SER A 21 -5.28 13.65 21.84
CA SER A 21 -5.22 13.59 23.30
C SER A 21 -3.80 13.49 23.84
N GLN A 22 -2.89 12.80 23.14
CA GLN A 22 -1.53 12.55 23.60
C GLN A 22 -0.60 13.74 23.37
N PHE A 23 -0.76 14.44 22.25
CA PHE A 23 0.16 15.51 21.82
C PHE A 23 -0.46 16.90 21.82
N GLY A 24 -1.74 17.03 22.17
CA GLY A 24 -2.45 18.32 22.18
C GLY A 24 -2.70 18.88 20.78
N THR A 25 -2.81 18.03 19.76
CA THR A 25 -3.17 18.43 18.38
C THR A 25 -4.68 18.50 18.20
N ASP A 26 -5.12 19.13 17.11
CA ASP A 26 -6.52 19.41 16.79
C ASP A 26 -6.97 18.83 15.44
N PHE A 27 -6.33 17.73 15.00
CA PHE A 27 -6.68 17.11 13.72
C PHE A 27 -8.12 16.59 13.73
N THR A 28 -8.86 16.88 12.66
CA THR A 28 -10.23 16.36 12.50
C THR A 28 -10.21 14.83 12.37
N PRO A 29 -10.96 14.09 13.22
CA PRO A 29 -11.05 12.65 13.10
C PRO A 29 -11.65 12.22 11.76
N PHE A 30 -11.08 11.20 11.14
CA PHE A 30 -11.59 10.66 9.89
C PHE A 30 -12.83 9.79 10.15
N GLU A 31 -13.95 10.11 9.51
CA GLU A 31 -15.14 9.27 9.50
C GLU A 31 -15.07 8.29 8.32
N ASN A 32 -15.10 6.99 8.62
CA ASN A 32 -15.03 5.92 7.62
C ASN A 32 -16.38 5.68 6.89
N SER A 33 -16.96 6.75 6.33
CA SER A 33 -18.15 6.69 5.50
C SER A 33 -17.81 6.34 4.05
N LEU A 34 -18.79 5.85 3.29
CA LEU A 34 -18.61 5.54 1.86
C LEU A 34 -18.22 6.79 1.06
N ASP A 35 -18.82 7.93 1.36
CA ASP A 35 -18.53 9.21 0.70
C ASP A 35 -17.09 9.66 0.94
N ASN A 36 -16.61 9.60 2.19
CA ASN A 36 -15.24 9.98 2.53
C ASN A 36 -14.21 9.04 1.88
N ARG A 37 -14.50 7.73 1.78
CA ARG A 37 -13.65 6.80 1.04
C ARG A 37 -13.56 7.16 -0.45
N ASN A 38 -14.70 7.47 -1.08
CA ASN A 38 -14.72 7.87 -2.49
C ASN A 38 -13.92 9.16 -2.73
N LYS A 39 -14.08 10.17 -1.86
CA LYS A 39 -13.29 11.41 -1.91
C LYS A 39 -11.80 11.14 -1.77
N THR A 40 -11.42 10.25 -0.85
CA THR A 40 -10.02 9.84 -0.63
C THR A 40 -9.44 9.19 -1.87
N PHE A 41 -10.14 8.21 -2.48
CA PHE A 41 -9.66 7.56 -3.69
C PHE A 41 -9.57 8.50 -4.88
N ASN A 42 -10.53 9.43 -5.03
CA ASN A 42 -10.48 10.45 -6.07
C ASN A 42 -9.27 11.38 -5.89
N LEU A 43 -8.93 11.74 -4.66
CA LEU A 43 -7.74 12.54 -4.36
C LEU A 43 -6.45 11.78 -4.68
N ILE A 44 -6.38 10.50 -4.31
CA ILE A 44 -5.25 9.62 -4.66
C ILE A 44 -5.06 9.55 -6.18
N GLU A 45 -6.14 9.37 -6.94
CA GLU A 45 -6.03 9.37 -8.41
C GLU A 45 -5.60 10.71 -8.96
N LYS A 46 -6.14 11.82 -8.44
CA LYS A 46 -5.73 13.17 -8.85
C LYS A 46 -4.23 13.37 -8.64
N MET A 47 -3.73 13.06 -7.44
CA MET A 47 -2.30 13.16 -7.11
C MET A 47 -1.45 12.22 -7.99
N GLY A 48 -1.95 11.02 -8.29
CA GLY A 48 -1.30 10.11 -9.22
C GLY A 48 -1.17 10.70 -10.63
N ARG A 49 -2.24 11.32 -11.16
CA ARG A 49 -2.20 12.00 -12.47
C ARG A 49 -1.21 13.16 -12.49
N GLU A 50 -1.10 13.90 -11.38
CA GLU A 50 -0.16 15.00 -11.24
C GLU A 50 1.29 14.49 -11.20
N HIS A 51 1.56 13.40 -10.48
CA HIS A 51 2.90 12.86 -10.30
C HIS A 51 3.43 12.11 -11.54
N PHE A 52 2.62 11.23 -12.14
CA PHE A 52 3.05 10.40 -13.28
C PHE A 52 2.75 11.05 -14.64
N GLY A 53 1.92 12.10 -14.66
CA GLY A 53 1.36 12.68 -15.87
C GLY A 53 0.04 12.03 -16.26
N LYS A 54 -0.90 12.82 -16.80
CA LYS A 54 -2.29 12.41 -17.10
C LYS A 54 -2.41 11.13 -17.93
N ASN A 55 -1.48 10.89 -18.86
CA ASN A 55 -1.50 9.74 -19.77
C ASN A 55 -0.75 8.51 -19.24
N ASN A 56 -0.05 8.62 -18.12
CA ASN A 56 0.76 7.53 -17.56
C ASN A 56 0.17 6.97 -16.26
N LEU A 57 -1.01 7.44 -15.84
CA LEU A 57 -1.72 6.82 -14.73
C LEU A 57 -2.28 5.47 -15.20
N THR A 58 -1.50 4.42 -15.00
CA THR A 58 -1.90 3.04 -15.26
C THR A 58 -2.34 2.35 -13.97
N GLU A 59 -3.14 1.30 -14.06
CA GLU A 59 -3.55 0.51 -12.90
C GLU A 59 -2.35 -0.11 -12.15
N TYR A 60 -1.14 -0.12 -12.73
CA TYR A 60 0.07 -0.63 -12.08
C TYR A 60 0.67 0.34 -11.05
N VAL A 61 0.36 1.64 -11.15
CA VAL A 61 0.95 2.71 -10.34
C VAL A 61 -0.03 3.39 -9.38
N VAL A 62 -1.31 3.01 -9.40
CA VAL A 62 -2.33 3.61 -8.51
C VAL A 62 -2.14 3.18 -7.05
N GLY A 63 -2.27 4.15 -6.13
CA GLY A 63 -2.17 3.93 -4.68
C GLY A 63 -3.44 3.38 -4.03
N ARG A 64 -4.57 3.34 -4.75
CA ARG A 64 -5.82 2.74 -4.27
C ARG A 64 -5.86 1.23 -4.51
N PRO A 65 -6.74 0.49 -3.81
CA PRO A 65 -7.09 -0.87 -4.22
C PRO A 65 -7.52 -0.91 -5.68
N SER A 66 -7.06 -1.94 -6.39
CA SER A 66 -7.35 -2.14 -7.82
C SER A 66 -7.62 -3.62 -8.06
N ILE A 67 -8.76 -3.90 -8.68
CA ILE A 67 -9.17 -5.27 -9.03
C ILE A 67 -8.18 -5.83 -10.06
N ASP A 68 -7.78 -5.03 -11.05
CA ASP A 68 -6.83 -5.43 -12.08
C ASP A 68 -5.47 -5.80 -11.49
N ARG A 69 -4.97 -5.02 -10.51
CA ARG A 69 -3.74 -5.37 -9.77
C ARG A 69 -3.90 -6.68 -9.00
N ASN A 70 -5.06 -6.92 -8.40
CA ASN A 70 -5.30 -8.15 -7.65
C ASN A 70 -5.36 -9.37 -8.58
N ILE A 71 -6.02 -9.26 -9.73
CA ILE A 71 -6.06 -10.31 -10.75
C ILE A 71 -4.66 -10.61 -11.27
N LEU A 72 -3.89 -9.57 -11.59
CA LEU A 72 -2.52 -9.71 -12.04
C LEU A 72 -1.64 -10.38 -10.99
N LYS A 73 -1.70 -9.94 -9.72
CA LYS A 73 -0.95 -10.55 -8.62
C LYS A 73 -1.27 -12.03 -8.47
N SER A 74 -2.56 -12.38 -8.51
CA SER A 74 -3.00 -13.79 -8.43
C SER A 74 -2.49 -14.62 -9.61
N THR A 75 -2.55 -14.06 -10.83
CA THR A 75 -2.06 -14.71 -12.04
C THR A 75 -0.55 -14.93 -11.99
N LEU A 76 0.21 -13.92 -11.56
CA LEU A 76 1.66 -14.00 -11.41
C LEU A 76 2.04 -14.97 -10.31
N LYS A 77 1.33 -14.95 -9.17
CA LYS A 77 1.54 -15.91 -8.08
C LYS A 77 1.40 -17.34 -8.59
N TYR A 78 0.32 -17.65 -9.29
CA TYR A 78 0.10 -18.97 -9.87
C TYR A 78 1.22 -19.40 -10.83
N ARG A 79 1.74 -18.47 -11.65
CA ARG A 79 2.87 -18.74 -12.55
C ARG A 79 4.17 -18.98 -11.78
N LEU A 80 4.45 -18.15 -10.78
CA LEU A 80 5.66 -18.25 -9.95
C LEU A 80 5.68 -19.53 -9.09
N GLU A 81 4.52 -20.06 -8.74
CA GLU A 81 4.39 -21.33 -8.01
C GLU A 81 4.65 -22.57 -8.89
N GLN A 82 4.74 -22.41 -10.22
CA GLN A 82 5.10 -23.50 -11.12
C GLN A 82 6.54 -23.96 -10.87
N ILE A 83 6.75 -25.28 -10.87
CA ILE A 83 8.03 -25.93 -10.52
C ILE A 83 9.20 -25.36 -11.34
N SER A 84 8.97 -25.03 -12.61
CA SER A 84 9.99 -24.49 -13.52
C SER A 84 10.56 -23.13 -13.10
N LEU A 85 9.88 -22.38 -12.24
CA LEU A 85 10.32 -21.05 -11.77
C LEU A 85 10.81 -21.05 -10.32
N LYS A 86 10.55 -22.10 -9.54
CA LYS A 86 10.93 -22.17 -8.12
C LYS A 86 12.45 -22.04 -7.90
N GLU A 87 13.26 -22.69 -8.73
CA GLU A 87 14.72 -22.60 -8.61
C GLU A 87 15.25 -21.20 -8.90
N ASN A 88 14.68 -20.52 -9.89
CA ASN A 88 15.08 -19.15 -10.23
C ASN A 88 14.65 -18.15 -9.15
N ILE A 89 13.46 -18.36 -8.54
CA ILE A 89 13.00 -17.56 -7.41
C ILE A 89 13.92 -17.77 -6.19
N ALA A 90 14.33 -19.00 -5.91
CA ALA A 90 15.25 -19.29 -4.80
C ALA A 90 16.61 -18.58 -4.99
N LYS A 91 17.17 -18.62 -6.21
CA LYS A 91 18.40 -17.91 -6.56
C LYS A 91 18.25 -16.38 -6.43
N ALA A 92 17.14 -15.84 -6.91
CA ALA A 92 16.85 -14.41 -6.79
C ALA A 92 16.73 -13.96 -5.32
N ASN A 93 16.06 -14.75 -4.48
CA ASN A 93 15.91 -14.47 -3.05
C ASN A 93 17.25 -14.54 -2.30
N ASP A 94 18.10 -15.53 -2.59
CA ASP A 94 19.44 -15.63 -2.00
C ASP A 94 20.31 -14.41 -2.37
N TYR A 95 20.27 -13.99 -3.64
CA TYR A 95 20.95 -12.77 -4.07
C TYR A 95 20.44 -11.51 -3.34
N LEU A 96 19.12 -11.35 -3.24
CA LEU A 96 18.48 -10.23 -2.52
C LEU A 96 18.90 -10.20 -1.05
N TYR A 97 18.89 -11.35 -0.38
CA TYR A 97 19.27 -11.45 1.02
C TYR A 97 20.74 -11.04 1.25
N ARG A 98 21.66 -11.53 0.41
CA ARG A 98 23.08 -11.17 0.46
C ARG A 98 23.31 -9.68 0.20
N THR A 99 22.61 -9.13 -0.78
CA THR A 99 22.74 -7.71 -1.16
C THR A 99 22.17 -6.78 -0.09
N CYS A 100 21.02 -7.13 0.50
CA CYS A 100 20.45 -6.34 1.60
C CYS A 100 21.32 -6.40 2.87
N GLN A 101 21.96 -7.54 3.16
CA GLN A 101 22.90 -7.63 4.28
C GLN A 101 24.17 -6.79 4.05
N SER A 102 24.66 -6.70 2.82
CA SER A 102 25.84 -5.88 2.49
C SER A 102 25.59 -4.37 2.47
N ILE A 103 24.33 -3.92 2.55
CA ILE A 103 23.95 -2.50 2.62
C ILE A 103 23.82 -2.04 4.09
N ILE A 104 23.79 -2.97 5.05
CA ILE A 104 23.58 -2.71 6.49
C ILE A 104 24.91 -2.75 7.29
N LEU A 105 26.04 -3.01 6.64
CA LEU A 105 27.41 -2.92 7.21
C LEU A 105 28.20 -1.81 6.52
#